data_AF-A0A9D5A5J2-F1
#
_entry.id   AF-A0A9D5A5J2-F1
#
_cell.length_a   1.000
_cell.length_b   1.000
_cell.length_c   1.000
_cell.angle_alpha   90.00
_cell.angle_beta   90.00
_cell.angle_gamma   90.00
#
_symmetry.space_group_name_H-M   'P 1'
#
loop_
_entity.id
_entity.type
_entity.pdbx_description
1 polymer ?
#
loop_
_entity_poly.entity_id
_entity_poly.type
_entity_poly.pdbx_seq_one_letter_code
_entity_poly.pdbx_strand_id
1 'polypeptide(L)'
;MSLTSYDIRWQAYRVNVHSVIMSCGEFHNVPLIGTKGCINYNPVLSLRQLGFVMNGRPLDAEIAESVYFEKRSDPARLEQVGRAWKTIGVKGGAVLGKKFAVAMPNYIDWVRNRVETLLLPYDRTKPLQEKPPLILSENVPAEHYKQALMENRRLKEKEQDTQMELYKAKADKLNLAHQLKGMQGEDASRLKSKKRSYEEIETLLNEEHRECLRLQKAEANYQKKIRDLEKQLRDKDVQLKKEVDLRRASESQLGGEVVELRRQLKEKLTPLPECSECDLLIDQCKYLKTLIPGGHLS
;
A
#
# COMPACT_ATOMS: atom_id res chain seq x y z
N MET A 1 -16.12 32.20 2.48
CA MET A 1 -15.04 31.30 2.92
C MET A 1 -15.58 29.89 2.85
N SER A 2 -15.00 29.03 2.04
CA SER A 2 -15.50 27.66 1.83
C SER A 2 -14.40 26.66 2.14
N LEU A 3 -14.83 25.51 2.64
CA LEU A 3 -13.95 24.41 2.96
C LEU A 3 -13.66 23.62 1.68
N THR A 4 -12.41 23.22 1.51
CA THR A 4 -12.01 22.25 0.51
C THR A 4 -11.94 20.84 1.08
N SER A 5 -11.72 19.86 0.21
CA SER A 5 -11.50 18.47 0.64
C SER A 5 -10.26 18.26 1.52
N TYR A 6 -9.38 19.26 1.68
CA TYR A 6 -8.20 19.16 2.55
C TYR A 6 -8.48 19.74 3.94
N ASP A 7 -9.42 20.67 4.04
CA ASP A 7 -9.87 21.25 5.30
C ASP A 7 -10.76 20.28 6.09
N ILE A 8 -11.24 19.23 5.42
CA ILE A 8 -12.10 18.20 5.98
C ILE A 8 -11.25 17.02 6.46
N ARG A 9 -11.38 16.69 7.75
CA ARG A 9 -10.92 15.41 8.28
C ARG A 9 -11.89 14.31 7.86
N TRP A 10 -11.52 13.55 6.83
CA TRP A 10 -12.40 12.51 6.26
C TRP A 10 -12.60 11.32 7.19
N GLN A 11 -11.57 10.93 7.95
CA GLN A 11 -11.64 9.81 8.88
C GLN A 11 -11.50 10.30 10.33
N ALA A 12 -12.37 9.82 11.20
CA ALA A 12 -12.24 10.04 12.64
C ALA A 12 -11.12 9.16 13.22
N TYR A 13 -10.22 9.77 14.01
CA TYR A 13 -9.09 9.09 14.67
C TYR A 13 -9.49 7.88 15.52
N ARG A 14 -10.72 7.91 16.06
CA ARG A 14 -11.25 6.87 16.96
C ARG A 14 -11.80 5.66 16.21
N VAL A 15 -11.99 5.74 14.89
CA VAL A 15 -12.67 4.69 14.10
C VAL A 15 -11.64 4.00 13.20
N ASN A 16 -11.24 2.79 13.61
CA ASN A 16 -10.35 1.93 12.84
C ASN A 16 -11.14 0.82 12.12
N VAL A 17 -11.65 1.12 10.91
CA VAL A 17 -12.47 0.20 10.10
C VAL A 17 -11.62 -0.85 9.36
N HIS A 18 -11.57 -2.10 9.79
CA HIS A 18 -10.71 -3.12 9.17
C HIS A 18 -11.28 -3.69 7.86
N SER A 19 -12.60 -3.73 7.77
CA SER A 19 -13.34 -4.28 6.65
C SER A 19 -14.64 -3.52 6.44
N VAL A 20 -15.12 -3.53 5.19
CA VAL A 20 -16.29 -2.78 4.75
C VAL A 20 -17.23 -3.75 4.05
N ILE A 21 -18.52 -3.69 4.40
CA ILE A 21 -19.56 -4.37 3.64
C ILE A 21 -19.72 -3.61 2.33
N MET A 22 -19.38 -4.24 1.22
CA MET A 22 -19.39 -3.64 -0.12
C MET A 22 -20.63 -4.04 -0.91
N SER A 23 -21.18 -5.23 -0.65
CA SER A 23 -22.32 -5.78 -1.38
C SER A 23 -23.17 -6.70 -0.48
N CYS A 24 -24.37 -7.04 -0.94
CA CYS A 24 -25.35 -7.82 -0.20
C CYS A 24 -26.11 -8.73 -1.18
N GLY A 25 -25.93 -10.05 -1.08
CA GLY A 25 -26.50 -11.02 -2.01
C GLY A 25 -26.17 -10.68 -3.47
N GLU A 26 -27.20 -10.49 -4.28
CA GLU A 26 -27.10 -10.06 -5.68
C GLU A 26 -26.88 -8.54 -5.87
N PHE A 27 -27.09 -7.74 -4.83
CA PHE A 27 -26.92 -6.28 -4.89
C PHE A 27 -25.43 -5.92 -4.84
N HIS A 28 -24.97 -5.12 -5.79
CA HIS A 28 -23.58 -4.62 -5.87
C HIS A 28 -23.26 -3.51 -4.87
N ASN A 29 -24.23 -3.27 -3.99
CA ASN A 29 -24.34 -2.17 -3.06
C ASN A 29 -25.01 -2.70 -1.77
N VAL A 30 -25.21 -1.83 -0.78
CA VAL A 30 -25.80 -2.24 0.50
C VAL A 30 -27.21 -1.66 0.62
N PRO A 31 -28.27 -2.48 0.43
CA PRO A 31 -29.63 -2.01 0.63
C PRO A 31 -29.94 -1.84 2.12
N LEU A 32 -30.44 -0.66 2.50
CA LEU A 32 -30.81 -0.33 3.87
C LEU A 32 -32.34 -0.25 3.97
N ILE A 33 -32.92 -0.97 4.93
CA ILE A 33 -34.35 -0.96 5.19
C ILE A 33 -34.65 0.04 6.32
N GLY A 34 -35.48 1.03 6.02
CA GLY A 34 -36.00 2.00 6.99
C GLY A 34 -37.47 1.78 7.31
N THR A 35 -38.03 2.70 8.10
CA THR A 35 -39.46 2.69 8.46
C THR A 35 -40.35 3.07 7.29
N LYS A 36 -39.86 3.95 6.40
CA LYS A 36 -40.61 4.48 5.25
C LYS A 36 -40.29 3.76 3.94
N GLY A 37 -39.19 3.04 3.82
CA GLY A 37 -38.79 2.44 2.56
C GLY A 37 -37.41 1.85 2.63
N CYS A 38 -36.90 1.46 1.46
CA CYS A 38 -35.53 1.00 1.32
C CYS A 38 -34.72 2.00 0.51
N ILE A 39 -33.47 2.20 0.91
CA ILE A 39 -32.52 3.05 0.20
C ILE A 39 -31.27 2.24 -0.12
N ASN A 40 -30.52 2.72 -1.11
CA ASN A 40 -29.23 2.18 -1.44
C ASN A 40 -28.09 2.97 -0.76
N TYR A 41 -27.24 2.30 0.02
CA TYR A 41 -25.91 2.78 0.38
C TYR A 41 -24.86 2.24 -0.59
N ASN A 42 -24.04 3.14 -1.13
CA ASN A 42 -22.93 2.83 -2.04
C ASN A 42 -21.57 2.99 -1.31
N PRO A 43 -21.07 1.94 -0.63
CA PRO A 43 -19.81 1.99 0.13
C PRO A 43 -18.61 2.48 -0.66
N VAL A 44 -18.57 2.19 -1.97
CA VAL A 44 -17.48 2.62 -2.87
C VAL A 44 -17.27 4.14 -2.85
N LEU A 45 -18.33 4.92 -2.65
CA LEU A 45 -18.29 6.39 -2.59
C LEU A 45 -17.84 6.92 -1.22
N SER A 46 -17.90 6.08 -0.19
CA SER A 46 -17.63 6.45 1.20
C SER A 46 -16.30 5.89 1.71
N LEU A 47 -15.54 5.17 0.88
CA LEU A 47 -14.26 4.56 1.26
C LEU A 47 -13.28 5.56 1.90
N ARG A 48 -13.25 6.81 1.40
CA ARG A 48 -12.42 7.88 1.98
C ARG A 48 -12.78 8.18 3.44
N GLN A 49 -14.07 8.18 3.78
CA GLN A 49 -14.53 8.40 5.14
C GLN A 49 -14.15 7.24 6.08
N LEU A 50 -14.04 6.04 5.51
CA LEU A 50 -13.61 4.83 6.20
C LEU A 50 -12.08 4.68 6.28
N GLY A 51 -11.33 5.65 5.72
CA GLY A 51 -9.87 5.68 5.75
C GLY A 51 -9.17 5.02 4.57
N PHE A 52 -9.90 4.58 3.56
CA PHE A 52 -9.34 3.95 2.36
C PHE A 52 -9.13 4.95 1.23
N VAL A 53 -8.23 4.63 0.31
CA VAL A 53 -7.90 5.48 -0.85
C VAL A 53 -9.01 5.40 -1.90
N MET A 54 -9.39 6.55 -2.47
CA MET A 54 -10.26 6.59 -3.66
C MET A 54 -9.38 6.58 -4.91
N ASN A 55 -9.15 5.41 -5.51
CA ASN A 55 -8.20 5.27 -6.62
C ASN A 55 -8.71 5.86 -7.95
N GLY A 56 -9.97 5.66 -8.27
CA GLY A 56 -10.52 6.05 -9.57
C GLY A 56 -12.04 6.02 -9.59
N ARG A 57 -12.59 6.32 -10.77
CA ARG A 57 -14.05 6.30 -11.02
C ARG A 57 -14.63 4.93 -10.60
N PRO A 58 -15.66 4.90 -9.75
CA PRO A 58 -16.42 3.68 -9.47
C PRO A 58 -17.08 3.12 -10.73
N LEU A 59 -17.31 1.81 -10.77
CA LEU A 59 -18.08 1.20 -11.86
C LEU A 59 -19.54 1.67 -11.79
N ASP A 60 -20.18 1.81 -12.95
CA ASP A 60 -21.56 2.31 -13.01
C ASP A 60 -22.54 1.41 -12.23
N ALA A 61 -22.30 0.10 -12.20
CA ALA A 61 -23.07 -0.84 -11.39
C ALA A 61 -22.90 -0.65 -9.87
N GLU A 62 -21.75 -0.12 -9.41
CA GLU A 62 -21.49 0.14 -7.97
C GLU A 62 -22.13 1.44 -7.47
N ILE A 63 -22.59 2.30 -8.40
CA ILE A 63 -23.24 3.58 -8.09
C ILE A 63 -24.68 3.66 -8.59
N ALA A 64 -25.14 2.63 -9.31
CA ALA A 64 -26.51 2.53 -9.78
C ALA A 64 -27.48 2.45 -8.59
N GLU A 65 -28.58 3.20 -8.68
CA GLU A 65 -29.65 3.11 -7.71
C GLU A 65 -30.42 1.81 -7.94
N SER A 66 -30.09 0.76 -7.17
CA SER A 66 -30.73 -0.54 -7.29
C SER A 66 -31.96 -0.70 -6.39
N VAL A 67 -32.09 0.13 -5.34
CA VAL A 67 -33.14 0.02 -4.33
C VAL A 67 -33.57 1.40 -3.85
N TYR A 68 -34.67 1.90 -4.43
CA TYR A 68 -35.50 2.95 -3.84
C TYR A 68 -36.97 2.60 -4.03
N PHE A 69 -37.68 2.36 -2.93
CA PHE A 69 -39.13 2.19 -2.95
C PHE A 69 -39.71 2.38 -1.54
N GLU A 70 -40.97 2.83 -1.48
CA GLU A 70 -41.71 2.95 -0.22
C GLU A 70 -42.12 1.56 0.29
N LYS A 71 -41.98 1.30 1.59
CA LYS A 71 -42.08 -0.06 2.18
C LYS A 71 -43.39 -0.80 1.84
N ARG A 72 -44.47 -0.06 1.58
CA ARG A 72 -45.80 -0.63 1.24
C ARG A 72 -45.98 -0.92 -0.24
N SER A 73 -45.09 -0.43 -1.10
CA SER A 73 -45.22 -0.52 -2.54
C SER A 73 -44.75 -1.87 -3.10
N ASP A 74 -43.83 -2.56 -2.44
CA ASP A 74 -43.23 -3.80 -2.97
C ASP A 74 -42.75 -4.77 -1.86
N PRO A 75 -43.64 -5.63 -1.34
CA PRO A 75 -43.29 -6.62 -0.32
C PRO A 75 -42.34 -7.71 -0.84
N ALA A 76 -42.40 -8.06 -2.13
CA ALA A 76 -41.51 -9.07 -2.72
C ALA A 76 -40.06 -8.58 -2.73
N ARG A 77 -39.84 -7.31 -3.06
CA ARG A 77 -38.51 -6.70 -3.04
C ARG A 77 -37.97 -6.51 -1.62
N LEU A 78 -38.82 -6.29 -0.62
CA LEU A 78 -38.40 -6.34 0.79
C LEU A 78 -37.90 -7.71 1.19
N GLU A 79 -38.61 -8.76 0.79
CA GLU A 79 -38.21 -10.14 1.08
C GLU A 79 -36.88 -10.47 0.38
N GLN A 80 -36.70 -10.02 -0.86
CA GLN A 80 -35.45 -10.13 -1.61
C GLN A 80 -34.29 -9.45 -0.89
N VAL A 81 -34.47 -8.20 -0.44
CA VAL A 81 -33.46 -7.50 0.37
C VAL A 81 -33.18 -8.28 1.67
N GLY A 82 -34.22 -8.76 2.36
CA GLY A 82 -34.07 -9.58 3.55
C GLY A 82 -33.28 -10.88 3.32
N ARG A 83 -33.48 -11.54 2.17
CA ARG A 83 -32.68 -12.70 1.75
C ARG A 83 -31.23 -12.32 1.44
N ALA A 84 -31.01 -11.21 0.74
CA ALA A 84 -29.68 -10.73 0.40
C ALA A 84 -28.80 -10.49 1.64
N TRP A 85 -29.38 -9.97 2.73
CA TRP A 85 -28.67 -9.75 4.00
C TRP A 85 -28.12 -11.02 4.65
N LYS A 86 -28.56 -12.21 4.22
CA LYS A 86 -27.97 -13.49 4.64
C LYS A 86 -26.57 -13.73 4.05
N THR A 87 -26.20 -12.99 2.99
CA THR A 87 -24.94 -13.16 2.28
C THR A 87 -24.29 -11.81 2.04
N ILE A 88 -23.39 -11.40 2.94
CA ILE A 88 -22.70 -10.10 2.83
C ILE A 88 -21.35 -10.24 2.12
N GLY A 89 -21.08 -9.34 1.18
CA GLY A 89 -19.78 -9.22 0.53
C GLY A 89 -18.90 -8.23 1.26
N VAL A 90 -17.94 -8.73 2.04
CA VAL A 90 -17.04 -7.90 2.85
C VAL A 90 -15.68 -7.81 2.19
N LYS A 91 -15.16 -6.58 2.01
CA LYS A 91 -13.78 -6.35 1.55
C LYS A 91 -12.93 -5.78 2.69
N GLY A 92 -11.77 -6.37 2.91
CA GLY A 92 -10.77 -5.91 3.89
C GLY A 92 -9.62 -5.15 3.24
N GLY A 93 -8.66 -4.72 4.05
CA GLY A 93 -7.47 -3.98 3.60
C GLY A 93 -6.59 -4.70 2.56
N ALA A 94 -6.67 -6.03 2.47
CA ALA A 94 -5.97 -6.78 1.41
C ALA A 94 -6.49 -6.43 0.00
N VAL A 95 -7.78 -6.12 -0.12
CA VAL A 95 -8.43 -5.76 -1.40
C VAL A 95 -8.56 -4.25 -1.55
N LEU A 96 -8.89 -3.55 -0.47
CA LEU A 96 -9.07 -2.08 -0.47
C LEU A 96 -7.75 -1.30 -0.39
N GLY A 97 -6.65 -2.00 -0.15
CA GLY A 97 -5.32 -1.42 -0.04
C GLY A 97 -5.04 -0.79 1.33
N LYS A 98 -3.90 -0.10 1.41
CA LYS A 98 -3.46 0.60 2.62
C LYS A 98 -4.41 1.73 2.97
N LYS A 99 -4.61 1.93 4.27
CA LYS A 99 -5.41 3.04 4.77
C LYS A 99 -4.68 4.35 4.60
N PHE A 100 -5.24 5.18 3.75
CA PHE A 100 -4.83 6.55 3.53
C PHE A 100 -6.05 7.31 3.01
N ALA A 101 -6.59 8.24 3.79
CA ALA A 101 -7.87 8.91 3.51
C ALA A 101 -7.77 9.98 2.40
N VAL A 102 -7.21 9.59 1.25
CA VAL A 102 -6.91 10.45 0.10
C VAL A 102 -7.74 10.03 -1.10
N ALA A 103 -8.15 11.03 -1.87
CA ALA A 103 -8.72 10.82 -3.19
C ALA A 103 -7.67 11.08 -4.26
N MET A 104 -7.50 10.13 -5.18
CA MET A 104 -6.58 10.26 -6.30
C MET A 104 -7.15 11.25 -7.35
N PRO A 105 -6.29 11.90 -8.16
CA PRO A 105 -6.72 12.88 -9.15
C PRO A 105 -7.85 12.40 -10.06
N ASN A 106 -7.75 11.17 -10.58
CA ASN A 106 -8.78 10.58 -11.45
C ASN A 106 -10.16 10.50 -10.80
N TYR A 107 -10.22 10.19 -9.49
CA TYR A 107 -11.47 10.21 -8.75
C TYR A 107 -11.99 11.65 -8.56
N ILE A 108 -11.11 12.60 -8.24
CA ILE A 108 -11.47 14.01 -8.04
C ILE A 108 -12.06 14.59 -9.33
N ASP A 109 -11.46 14.32 -10.48
CA ASP A 109 -11.95 14.80 -11.77
C ASP A 109 -13.29 14.15 -12.12
N TRP A 110 -13.47 12.86 -11.84
CA TRP A 110 -14.76 12.20 -11.97
C TRP A 110 -15.86 12.85 -11.10
N VAL A 111 -15.56 13.17 -9.83
CA VAL A 111 -16.51 13.87 -8.96
C VAL A 111 -16.86 15.26 -9.51
N ARG A 112 -15.86 15.99 -10.01
CA ARG A 112 -16.07 17.33 -10.61
C ARG A 112 -17.04 17.25 -11.79
N ASN A 113 -16.80 16.33 -12.72
CA ASN A 113 -17.66 16.12 -13.87
C ASN A 113 -19.08 15.70 -13.46
N ARG A 114 -19.20 14.88 -12.40
CA ARG A 114 -20.50 14.43 -11.90
C ARG A 114 -21.31 15.56 -11.26
N VAL A 115 -20.65 16.44 -10.50
CA VAL A 115 -21.28 17.64 -9.91
C VAL A 115 -21.83 18.55 -11.01
N GLU A 116 -21.06 18.72 -12.09
CA GLU A 116 -21.48 19.49 -13.27
C GLU A 116 -22.67 18.84 -13.97
N THR A 117 -22.61 17.52 -14.20
CA THR A 117 -23.68 16.77 -14.88
C THR A 117 -24.99 16.79 -14.08
N LEU A 118 -24.91 16.69 -12.76
CA LEU A 118 -26.07 16.68 -11.86
C LEU A 118 -26.55 18.08 -11.48
N LEU A 119 -25.90 19.14 -12.00
CA LEU A 119 -26.22 20.55 -11.72
C LEU A 119 -26.31 20.84 -10.21
N LEU A 120 -25.44 20.21 -9.41
CA LEU A 120 -25.49 20.36 -7.97
C LEU A 120 -25.02 21.78 -7.59
N PRO A 121 -25.69 22.45 -6.63
CA PRO A 121 -25.48 23.87 -6.32
C PRO A 121 -24.26 24.08 -5.42
N TYR A 122 -23.12 23.46 -5.75
CA TYR A 122 -21.89 23.62 -5.00
C TYR A 122 -21.04 24.74 -5.63
N ASP A 123 -20.79 25.80 -4.86
CA ASP A 123 -19.89 26.87 -5.29
C ASP A 123 -18.46 26.35 -5.46
N ARG A 124 -17.93 26.45 -6.68
CA ARG A 124 -16.53 26.16 -6.96
C ARG A 124 -15.68 27.24 -6.32
N THR A 125 -14.99 26.86 -5.28
CA THR A 125 -14.23 27.82 -4.49
C THR A 125 -12.75 27.48 -4.46
N LYS A 126 -11.93 28.51 -4.41
CA LYS A 126 -10.47 28.37 -4.36
C LYS A 126 -10.05 27.84 -2.98
N PRO A 127 -9.03 26.97 -2.91
CA PRO A 127 -8.53 26.47 -1.64
C PRO A 127 -8.07 27.58 -0.70
N LEU A 128 -8.32 27.40 0.59
CA LEU A 128 -7.83 28.29 1.65
C LEU A 128 -6.30 28.23 1.79
N GLN A 129 -5.68 27.13 1.34
CA GLN A 129 -4.23 26.95 1.32
C GLN A 129 -3.76 26.42 -0.04
N GLU A 130 -2.65 26.97 -0.54
CA GLU A 130 -1.95 26.41 -1.70
C GLU A 130 -1.44 25.00 -1.37
N LYS A 131 -1.67 24.07 -2.30
CA LYS A 131 -1.29 22.68 -2.09
C LYS A 131 0.22 22.51 -2.23
N PRO A 132 0.86 21.73 -1.35
CA PRO A 132 2.08 21.02 -1.72
C PRO A 132 1.75 20.07 -2.91
N PRO A 133 2.63 19.94 -3.91
CA PRO A 133 2.44 18.97 -4.98
C PRO A 133 2.23 17.57 -4.39
N LEU A 134 1.16 16.88 -4.79
CA LEU A 134 1.09 15.43 -4.61
C LEU A 134 2.18 14.83 -5.52
N ILE A 135 3.34 14.53 -4.95
CA ILE A 135 4.41 13.81 -5.64
C ILE A 135 3.96 12.34 -5.74
N LEU A 136 3.08 12.07 -6.69
CA LEU A 136 2.73 10.73 -7.13
C LEU A 136 3.50 10.48 -8.42
N SER A 137 4.81 10.27 -8.28
CA SER A 137 5.61 9.75 -9.38
C SER A 137 5.52 8.22 -9.35
N GLU A 138 5.21 7.59 -10.48
CA GLU A 138 5.35 6.12 -10.64
C GLU A 138 6.77 5.65 -10.34
N ASN A 139 7.75 6.54 -10.51
CA ASN A 139 9.14 6.34 -10.13
C ASN A 139 9.59 7.47 -9.21
N VAL A 140 9.46 7.28 -7.90
CA VAL A 140 10.14 8.13 -6.93
C VAL A 140 11.61 7.69 -6.90
N PRO A 141 12.57 8.56 -7.27
CA PRO A 141 13.98 8.21 -7.12
C PRO A 141 14.26 7.73 -5.69
N ALA A 142 15.00 6.64 -5.54
CA ALA A 142 15.21 5.98 -4.24
C ALA A 142 15.66 6.95 -3.14
N GLU A 143 16.40 8.00 -3.50
CA GLU A 143 16.86 9.04 -2.56
C GLU A 143 15.71 9.88 -1.98
N HIS A 144 14.71 10.26 -2.78
CA HIS A 144 13.54 10.99 -2.27
C HIS A 144 12.71 10.12 -1.33
N TYR A 145 12.62 8.82 -1.59
CA TYR A 145 11.95 7.87 -0.69
C TYR A 145 12.70 7.72 0.64
N LYS A 146 14.04 7.61 0.60
CA LYS A 146 14.88 7.58 1.82
C LYS A 146 14.74 8.87 2.64
N GLN A 147 14.76 10.03 1.99
CA GLN A 147 14.55 11.33 2.65
C GLN A 147 13.17 11.41 3.31
N ALA A 148 12.10 11.01 2.61
CA ALA A 148 10.76 10.99 3.17
C ALA A 148 10.63 10.02 4.35
N LEU A 149 11.31 8.87 4.33
CA LEU A 149 11.37 7.94 5.45
C LEU A 149 12.05 8.55 6.68
N MET A 150 13.20 9.22 6.48
CA MET A 150 13.93 9.90 7.56
C MET A 150 13.09 11.03 8.17
N GLU A 151 12.44 11.83 7.34
CA GLU A 151 11.58 12.92 7.80
C GLU A 151 10.34 12.38 8.54
N ASN A 152 9.70 11.32 8.05
CA ASN A 152 8.61 10.66 8.76
C ASN A 152 9.03 10.10 10.12
N ARG A 153 10.26 9.55 10.23
CA ARG A 153 10.80 9.09 11.51
C ARG A 153 10.94 10.26 12.49
N ARG A 154 11.54 11.36 12.04
CA ARG A 154 11.71 12.58 12.84
C ARG A 154 10.37 13.17 13.28
N LEU A 155 9.37 13.18 12.40
CA LEU A 155 8.03 13.66 12.72
C LEU A 155 7.34 12.78 13.76
N LYS A 156 7.50 11.44 13.68
CA LYS A 156 6.96 10.53 14.70
C LYS A 156 7.62 10.71 16.06
N GLU A 157 8.94 10.89 16.10
CA GLU A 157 9.66 11.21 17.35
C GLU A 157 9.13 12.51 17.97
N LYS A 158 8.98 13.57 17.15
CA LYS A 158 8.38 14.83 17.60
C LYS A 158 6.93 14.69 18.07
N GLU A 159 6.14 13.86 17.40
CA GLU A 159 4.75 13.58 17.81
C GLU A 159 4.72 12.90 19.17
N GLN A 160 5.59 11.91 19.41
CA GLN A 160 5.74 11.26 20.71
C GLN A 160 6.18 12.24 21.81
N ASP A 161 7.18 13.08 21.53
CA ASP A 161 7.64 14.12 22.46
C ASP A 161 6.51 15.09 22.80
N THR A 162 5.77 15.54 21.79
CA THR A 162 4.65 16.46 21.98
C THR A 162 3.52 15.82 22.79
N GLN A 163 3.23 14.53 22.55
CA GLN A 163 2.25 13.78 23.35
C GLN A 163 2.69 13.66 24.81
N MET A 164 3.98 13.42 25.06
CA MET A 164 4.55 13.39 26.41
C MET A 164 4.43 14.75 27.11
N GLU A 165 4.74 15.85 26.41
CA GLU A 165 4.60 17.20 26.97
C GLU A 165 3.13 17.55 27.26
N LEU A 166 2.19 17.16 26.37
CA LEU A 166 0.76 17.31 26.63
C LEU A 166 0.30 16.50 27.86
N TYR A 167 0.87 15.32 28.07
CA TYR A 167 0.61 14.52 29.27
C TYR A 167 1.10 15.23 30.54
N LYS A 168 2.34 15.72 30.54
CA LYS A 168 2.90 16.48 31.67
C LYS A 168 2.06 17.71 31.99
N ALA A 169 1.70 18.49 30.96
CA ALA A 169 0.87 19.69 31.14
C ALA A 169 -0.52 19.36 31.71
N LYS A 170 -1.11 18.21 31.35
CA LYS A 170 -2.37 17.74 31.96
C LYS A 170 -2.20 17.37 33.43
N ALA A 171 -1.11 16.67 33.78
CA ALA A 171 -0.81 16.32 35.16
C ALA A 171 -0.54 17.57 36.03
N ASP A 172 0.22 18.53 35.51
CA ASP A 172 0.50 19.80 36.19
C ASP A 172 -0.76 20.63 36.40
N LYS A 173 -1.64 20.68 35.38
CA LYS A 173 -2.96 21.32 35.50
C LYS A 173 -3.81 20.68 36.60
N LEU A 174 -3.77 19.35 36.72
CA LEU A 174 -4.48 18.61 37.77
C LEU A 174 -3.91 18.98 39.15
N ASN A 175 -2.59 18.95 39.30
CA ASN A 175 -1.90 19.31 40.54
C ASN A 175 -2.18 20.75 40.98
N LEU A 176 -2.16 21.70 40.03
CA LEU A 176 -2.47 23.10 40.32
C LEU A 176 -3.94 23.28 40.72
N ALA A 177 -4.87 22.53 40.10
CA ALA A 177 -6.27 22.51 40.50
C ALA A 177 -6.44 21.98 41.94
N HIS A 178 -5.65 20.99 42.36
CA HIS A 178 -5.62 20.52 43.76
C HIS A 178 -5.11 21.59 44.72
N GLN A 179 -4.04 22.31 44.37
CA GLN A 179 -3.46 23.36 45.21
C GLN A 179 -4.42 24.55 45.40
N LEU A 180 -5.05 25.02 44.32
CA LEU A 180 -6.04 26.11 44.37
C LEU A 180 -7.26 25.76 45.22
N LYS A 181 -7.62 24.47 45.29
CA LYS A 181 -8.74 23.96 46.09
C LYS A 181 -8.44 23.86 47.59
N GLY A 182 -7.18 23.66 47.98
CA GLY A 182 -6.75 23.70 49.39
C GLY A 182 -6.94 25.07 50.04
N MET A 183 -7.05 26.13 49.23
CA MET A 183 -7.23 27.51 49.67
C MET A 183 -8.70 27.96 49.70
N GLN A 184 -9.63 27.26 49.04
CA GLN A 184 -11.05 27.61 48.97
C GLN A 184 -11.88 26.56 49.69
N GLY A 185 -12.37 26.87 50.89
CA GLY A 185 -13.25 25.97 51.65
C GLY A 185 -14.55 25.67 50.88
N GLU A 186 -14.67 24.45 50.34
CA GLU A 186 -15.85 23.96 49.62
C GLU A 186 -16.58 22.83 50.38
N ASP A 187 -17.90 22.75 50.19
CA ASP A 187 -18.85 21.78 50.78
C ASP A 187 -18.44 20.29 50.61
N ALA A 188 -18.52 19.52 51.70
CA ALA A 188 -17.92 18.19 51.88
C ALA A 188 -18.50 17.11 50.95
N SER A 189 -19.77 17.19 50.57
CA SER A 189 -20.42 16.23 49.66
C SER A 189 -19.93 16.39 48.21
N ARG A 190 -19.81 17.65 47.77
CA ARG A 190 -19.24 18.02 46.46
C ARG A 190 -17.74 17.73 46.41
N LEU A 191 -17.05 17.88 47.55
CA LEU A 191 -15.63 17.52 47.70
C LEU A 191 -15.39 16.02 47.47
N LYS A 192 -16.21 15.14 48.06
CA LYS A 192 -16.11 13.68 47.92
C LYS A 192 -16.40 13.19 46.50
N SER A 193 -17.44 13.70 45.85
CA SER A 193 -17.79 13.32 44.47
C SER A 193 -16.73 13.78 43.47
N LYS A 194 -16.22 15.01 43.62
CA LYS A 194 -15.08 15.48 42.82
C LYS A 194 -13.85 14.60 43.12
N LYS A 195 -13.49 14.36 44.39
CA LYS A 195 -12.30 13.58 44.76
C LYS A 195 -12.26 12.19 44.08
N ARG A 196 -13.39 11.48 44.05
CA ARG A 196 -13.53 10.22 43.30
C ARG A 196 -13.25 10.39 41.80
N SER A 197 -13.77 11.45 41.19
CA SER A 197 -13.50 11.76 39.79
C SER A 197 -12.03 12.11 39.51
N TYR A 198 -11.32 12.76 40.44
CA TYR A 198 -9.88 13.02 40.30
C TYR A 198 -9.06 11.73 40.48
N GLU A 199 -9.41 10.89 41.45
CA GLU A 199 -8.81 9.57 41.65
C GLU A 199 -8.99 8.68 40.41
N GLU A 200 -10.17 8.70 39.76
CA GLU A 200 -10.41 8.01 38.48
C GLU A 200 -9.56 8.57 37.33
N ILE A 201 -9.33 9.88 37.27
CA ILE A 201 -8.46 10.48 36.24
C ILE A 201 -7.00 10.11 36.50
N GLU A 202 -6.56 10.07 37.76
CA GLU A 202 -5.21 9.68 38.15
C GLU A 202 -4.93 8.19 37.87
N THR A 203 -5.90 7.30 38.12
CA THR A 203 -5.75 5.88 37.76
C THR A 203 -5.63 5.70 36.25
N LEU A 204 -6.46 6.38 35.46
CA LEU A 204 -6.39 6.35 33.99
C LEU A 204 -5.05 6.87 33.48
N LEU A 205 -4.52 7.98 34.02
CA LEU A 205 -3.20 8.50 33.67
C LEU A 205 -2.09 7.49 33.98
N ASN A 206 -2.15 6.84 35.14
CA ASN A 206 -1.17 5.83 35.55
C ASN A 206 -1.24 4.56 34.70
N GLU A 207 -2.41 4.22 34.18
CA GLU A 207 -2.60 3.10 33.25
C GLU A 207 -2.07 3.43 31.85
N GLU A 208 -2.36 4.64 31.36
CA GLU A 208 -1.82 5.16 30.10
C GLU A 208 -0.27 5.25 30.14
N HIS A 209 0.31 5.70 31.25
CA HIS A 209 1.76 5.74 31.45
C HIS A 209 2.37 4.33 31.39
N ARG A 210 1.77 3.35 32.09
CA ARG A 210 2.23 1.96 32.06
C ARG A 210 2.18 1.36 30.66
N GLU A 211 1.13 1.67 29.90
CA GLU A 211 1.00 1.21 28.52
C GLU A 211 2.03 1.87 27.60
N CYS A 212 2.31 3.16 27.78
CA CYS A 212 3.36 3.86 27.03
C CYS A 212 4.75 3.23 27.27
N LEU A 213 5.10 2.93 28.53
CA LEU A 213 6.35 2.21 28.84
C LEU A 213 6.38 0.81 28.23
N ARG A 214 5.25 0.10 28.23
CA ARG A 214 5.15 -1.24 27.62
C ARG A 214 5.43 -1.18 26.12
N LEU A 215 4.83 -0.20 25.42
CA LEU A 215 5.04 0.02 24.00
C LEU A 215 6.48 0.42 23.68
N GLN A 216 7.09 1.28 24.49
CA GLN A 216 8.49 1.68 24.32
C GLN A 216 9.46 0.49 24.42
N LYS A 217 9.23 -0.41 25.39
CA LYS A 217 10.01 -1.66 25.51
C LYS A 217 9.81 -2.59 24.32
N ALA A 218 8.57 -2.72 23.85
CA ALA A 218 8.25 -3.53 22.68
C ALA A 218 8.93 -2.97 21.42
N GLU A 219 8.91 -1.64 21.23
CA GLU A 219 9.58 -0.97 20.13
C GLU A 219 11.08 -1.21 20.15
N ALA A 220 11.75 -1.05 21.29
CA ALA A 220 13.17 -1.33 21.43
C ALA A 220 13.53 -2.78 21.05
N ASN A 221 12.68 -3.74 21.44
CA ASN A 221 12.82 -5.15 21.07
C ASN A 221 12.67 -5.38 19.56
N TYR A 222 11.65 -4.79 18.93
CA TYR A 222 11.46 -4.89 17.48
C TYR A 222 12.61 -4.22 16.71
N GLN A 223 13.08 -3.07 17.16
CA GLN A 223 14.24 -2.40 16.56
C GLN A 223 15.51 -3.26 16.66
N LYS A 224 15.73 -3.96 17.77
CA LYS A 224 16.84 -4.93 17.89
C LYS A 224 16.69 -6.06 16.87
N LYS A 225 15.49 -6.64 16.75
CA LYS A 225 15.21 -7.72 15.81
C LYS A 225 15.42 -7.30 14.35
N ILE A 226 15.04 -6.06 14.01
CA ILE A 226 15.30 -5.49 12.68
C ILE A 226 16.80 -5.40 12.43
N ARG A 227 17.60 -4.88 13.37
CA ARG A 227 19.07 -4.79 13.22
C ARG A 227 19.71 -6.17 13.03
N ASP A 228 19.24 -7.17 13.76
CA ASP A 228 19.74 -8.55 13.63
C ASP A 228 19.41 -9.15 12.27
N LEU A 229 18.19 -8.94 11.76
CA LEU A 229 17.77 -9.39 10.43
C LEU A 229 18.54 -8.68 9.31
N GLU A 230 18.76 -7.37 9.44
CA GLU A 230 19.57 -6.60 8.49
C GLU A 230 21.01 -7.10 8.44
N LYS A 231 21.58 -7.50 9.60
CA LYS A 231 22.91 -8.12 9.65
C LYS A 231 22.92 -9.46 8.92
N GLN A 232 21.93 -10.32 9.17
CA GLN A 232 21.81 -11.61 8.48
C GLN A 232 21.69 -11.46 6.96
N LEU A 233 20.96 -10.45 6.49
CA LEU A 233 20.86 -10.11 5.07
C LEU A 233 22.22 -9.73 4.49
N ARG A 234 22.97 -8.83 5.16
CA ARG A 234 24.32 -8.45 4.72
C ARG A 234 25.27 -9.65 4.66
N ASP A 235 25.23 -10.53 5.66
CA ASP A 235 26.09 -11.71 5.69
C ASP A 235 25.75 -12.68 4.54
N LYS A 236 24.45 -12.84 4.23
CA LYS A 236 24.00 -13.62 3.07
C LYS A 236 24.41 -13.01 1.74
N ASP A 237 24.34 -11.69 1.60
CA ASP A 237 24.79 -11.00 0.38
C ASP A 237 26.29 -11.21 0.15
N VAL A 238 27.10 -11.15 1.21
CA VAL A 238 28.55 -11.45 1.14
C VAL A 238 28.81 -12.91 0.75
N GLN A 239 28.05 -13.86 1.31
CA GLN A 239 28.16 -15.27 0.93
C GLN A 239 27.80 -15.49 -0.54
N LEU A 240 26.69 -14.90 -0.99
CA LEU A 240 26.25 -15.01 -2.38
C LEU A 240 27.26 -14.38 -3.34
N LYS A 241 27.86 -13.25 -2.96
CA LYS A 241 28.93 -12.61 -3.74
C LYS A 241 30.12 -13.54 -3.94
N LYS A 242 30.60 -14.18 -2.86
CA LYS A 242 31.71 -15.15 -2.92
C LYS A 242 31.38 -16.33 -3.83
N GLU A 243 30.17 -16.88 -3.72
CA GLU A 243 29.70 -17.99 -4.56
C GLU A 243 29.67 -17.60 -6.04
N VAL A 244 29.19 -16.40 -6.36
CA VAL A 244 29.18 -15.88 -7.74
C VAL A 244 30.60 -15.70 -8.27
N ASP A 245 31.52 -15.16 -7.47
CA ASP A 245 32.90 -14.95 -7.89
C ASP A 245 33.62 -16.30 -8.11
N LEU A 246 33.36 -17.31 -7.27
CA LEU A 246 33.82 -18.70 -7.44
C LEU A 246 33.31 -19.32 -8.75
N ARG A 247 32.01 -19.18 -9.04
CA ARG A 247 31.43 -19.69 -10.30
C ARG A 247 32.03 -19.03 -11.53
N ARG A 248 32.21 -17.70 -11.50
CA ARG A 248 32.86 -16.95 -12.59
C ARG A 248 34.31 -17.40 -12.82
N ALA A 249 35.06 -17.68 -11.76
CA ALA A 249 36.42 -18.20 -11.87
C ALA A 249 36.43 -19.59 -12.53
N SER A 250 35.53 -20.49 -12.12
CA SER A 250 35.38 -21.82 -12.72
C SER A 250 34.95 -21.76 -14.19
N GLU A 251 33.99 -20.90 -14.54
CA GLU A 251 33.57 -20.67 -15.93
C GLU A 251 34.72 -20.15 -16.79
N SER A 252 35.54 -19.24 -16.26
CA SER A 252 36.72 -18.71 -16.96
C SER A 252 37.77 -19.80 -17.20
N GLN A 253 38.00 -20.68 -16.23
CA GLN A 253 38.93 -21.80 -16.35
C GLN A 253 38.45 -22.81 -17.42
N LEU A 254 37.20 -23.24 -17.35
CA LEU A 254 36.60 -24.14 -18.35
C LEU A 254 36.60 -23.50 -19.75
N GLY A 255 36.32 -22.20 -19.83
CA GLY A 255 36.41 -21.45 -21.08
C GLY A 255 37.81 -21.50 -21.69
N GLY A 256 38.86 -21.35 -20.87
CA GLY A 256 40.25 -21.51 -21.29
C GLY A 256 40.57 -22.91 -21.79
N GLU A 257 40.15 -23.95 -21.06
CA GLU A 257 40.34 -25.35 -21.46
C GLU A 257 39.65 -25.67 -22.79
N VAL A 258 38.44 -25.18 -23.01
CA VAL A 258 37.72 -25.35 -24.28
C VAL A 258 38.45 -24.67 -25.44
N VAL A 259 39.00 -23.47 -25.23
CA VAL A 259 39.79 -22.77 -26.26
C VAL A 259 41.05 -23.57 -26.61
N GLU A 260 41.74 -24.11 -25.61
CA GLU A 260 42.96 -24.90 -25.80
C GLU A 260 42.67 -26.23 -26.52
N LEU A 261 41.61 -26.95 -26.13
CA LEU A 261 41.18 -28.16 -26.84
C LEU A 261 40.81 -27.87 -28.30
N ARG A 262 40.15 -26.74 -28.58
CA ARG A 262 39.87 -26.30 -29.95
C ARG A 262 41.15 -26.03 -30.74
N ARG A 263 42.18 -25.43 -30.12
CA ARG A 263 43.50 -25.20 -30.74
C ARG A 263 44.16 -26.53 -31.10
N GLN A 264 44.22 -27.46 -30.14
CA GLN A 264 44.82 -28.79 -30.35
C GLN A 264 44.09 -29.59 -31.45
N LEU A 265 42.76 -29.55 -31.47
CA LEU A 265 41.97 -30.18 -32.52
C LEU A 265 42.28 -29.58 -33.89
N LYS A 266 42.40 -28.24 -33.98
CA LYS A 266 42.77 -27.54 -35.22
C LYS A 266 44.16 -27.93 -35.71
N GLU A 267 45.13 -28.07 -34.81
CA GLU A 267 46.49 -28.52 -35.15
C GLU A 267 46.52 -29.97 -35.63
N LYS A 268 45.73 -30.86 -35.03
CA LYS A 268 45.59 -32.25 -35.51
C LYS A 268 44.85 -32.37 -36.85
N LEU A 269 44.06 -31.36 -37.23
CA LEU A 269 43.31 -31.32 -38.48
C LEU A 269 44.13 -30.77 -39.67
N THR A 270 45.39 -30.35 -39.48
CA THR A 270 46.27 -29.92 -40.59
C THR A 270 47.68 -30.47 -40.47
N PRO A 271 48.33 -31.03 -41.53
CA PRO A 271 47.86 -31.37 -42.87
C PRO A 271 47.94 -32.89 -43.19
N LEU A 272 47.05 -33.39 -44.04
CA LEU A 272 47.41 -34.53 -44.91
C LEU A 272 48.34 -33.96 -46.00
N PRO A 273 49.50 -34.55 -46.27
CA PRO A 273 50.38 -34.07 -47.32
C PRO A 273 49.62 -34.09 -48.65
N GLU A 274 49.83 -33.08 -49.49
CA GLU A 274 49.39 -33.05 -50.89
C GLU A 274 49.91 -34.32 -51.56
N CYS A 275 49.05 -35.33 -51.63
CA CYS A 275 49.33 -36.54 -52.36
C CYS A 275 49.15 -36.18 -53.83
N SER A 276 50.24 -36.18 -54.59
CA SER A 276 50.20 -35.91 -56.04
C SER A 276 49.19 -36.79 -56.79
N GLU A 277 48.86 -37.98 -56.27
CA GLU A 277 47.81 -38.85 -56.82
C GLU A 277 46.40 -38.30 -56.55
N CYS A 278 46.18 -37.61 -55.42
CA CYS A 278 44.90 -36.97 -55.12
C CYS A 278 44.67 -35.75 -56.02
N ASP A 279 45.70 -34.95 -56.31
CA ASP A 279 45.58 -33.83 -57.25
C ASP A 279 45.32 -34.32 -58.68
N LEU A 280 46.00 -35.40 -59.09
CA LEU A 280 45.78 -36.04 -60.38
C LEU A 280 44.34 -36.59 -60.50
N LEU A 281 43.80 -37.19 -59.43
CA LEU A 281 42.42 -37.67 -59.38
C LEU A 281 41.40 -36.52 -59.39
N ILE A 282 41.69 -35.41 -58.73
CA ILE A 282 40.83 -34.21 -58.73
C ILE A 282 40.81 -33.58 -60.13
N ASP A 283 41.96 -33.49 -60.80
CA ASP A 283 42.06 -32.94 -62.15
C ASP A 283 41.45 -33.87 -63.20
N GLN A 284 41.60 -35.19 -63.06
CA GLN A 284 40.87 -36.16 -63.87
C GLN A 284 39.36 -36.07 -63.65
N CYS A 285 38.89 -35.90 -62.41
CA CYS A 285 37.46 -35.69 -62.13
C CYS A 285 36.93 -34.38 -62.73
N LYS A 286 37.72 -33.30 -62.70
CA LYS A 286 37.35 -32.03 -63.36
C LYS A 286 37.32 -32.17 -64.88
N TYR A 287 38.29 -32.84 -65.47
CA TYR A 287 38.35 -33.12 -66.91
C TYR A 287 37.17 -33.98 -67.36
N LEU A 288 36.84 -35.04 -66.62
CA LEU A 288 35.67 -35.88 -66.89
C LEU A 288 34.35 -35.09 -66.80
N LYS A 289 34.23 -34.14 -65.86
CA LYS A 289 33.08 -33.22 -65.80
C LYS A 289 32.97 -32.30 -67.02
N THR A 290 34.10 -31.93 -67.65
CA THR A 290 34.08 -31.12 -68.88
C THR A 290 33.71 -31.91 -70.14
N LEU A 291 33.83 -33.24 -70.11
CA LEU A 291 33.51 -34.13 -71.23
C LEU A 291 32.06 -34.63 -71.23
N ILE A 292 31.27 -34.34 -70.20
CA ILE A 292 29.83 -34.64 -70.15
C ILE A 292 29.08 -33.36 -70.56
N PRO A 293 28.56 -33.25 -71.80
CA PRO A 293 27.83 -32.07 -72.23
C PRO A 293 26.40 -32.16 -71.68
N GLY A 294 26.12 -31.38 -70.65
CA GLY A 294 24.79 -30.91 -70.28
C GLY A 294 23.76 -31.98 -69.88
N GLY A 295 23.49 -32.08 -68.58
CA GLY A 295 22.29 -32.78 -68.09
C GLY A 295 22.05 -32.51 -66.62
N HIS A 296 21.03 -31.69 -66.35
CA HIS A 296 20.29 -31.54 -65.10
C HIS A 296 20.60 -32.56 -63.99
N LEU A 297 20.81 -32.05 -62.77
CA LEU A 297 19.89 -32.25 -61.64
C LEU A 297 20.45 -31.54 -60.39
N SER A 298 19.71 -30.50 -60.01
CA SER A 298 19.33 -30.07 -58.66
C SER A 298 20.32 -30.23 -57.50
#